data_AF-A0A542IYB6-F1
#
_entry.id   AF-A0A542IYB6-F1
#
_cell.length_a   1.000
_cell.length_b   1.000
_cell.length_c   1.000
_cell.angle_alpha   90.00
_cell.angle_beta   90.00
_cell.angle_gamma   90.00
#
_symmetry.space_group_name_H-M   'P 1'
#
loop_
_entity.id
_entity.type
_entity.pdbx_description
1 polymer ?
#
loop_
_entity_poly.entity_id
_entity_poly.type
_entity_poly.pdbx_seq_one_letter_code
_entity_poly.pdbx_strand_id
1 'polypeptide(L)'
;MLPAFQQWYREHGGKCDSKLVLEQLTGFYNAYALARRPPSTVTAMDPDRLLEMMAGLFAVHQKCAVLMATNVYDFLRFLRDTQRWSGSPASYVEARAILRAVVFEDMITLVPAGRAQ
;
A
#
# COMPACT_ATOMS: atom_id res chain seq x y z
N MET A 1 -3.73 13.70 9.53
CA MET A 1 -3.53 12.97 8.24
C MET A 1 -4.74 12.10 7.89
N LEU A 2 -5.23 11.28 8.81
CA LEU A 2 -6.33 10.34 8.54
C LEU A 2 -7.65 10.99 8.11
N PRO A 3 -8.15 12.09 8.72
CA PRO A 3 -9.38 12.74 8.25
C PRO A 3 -9.24 13.33 6.84
N ALA A 4 -8.06 13.90 6.53
CA ALA A 4 -7.77 14.44 5.21
C ALA A 4 -7.67 13.32 4.15
N PHE A 5 -7.06 12.19 4.50
CA PHE A 5 -7.05 11.01 3.62
C PHE A 5 -8.47 10.48 3.40
N GLN A 6 -9.30 10.41 4.45
CA GLN A 6 -10.67 9.92 4.34
C GLN A 6 -11.53 10.77 3.39
N GLN A 7 -11.40 12.10 3.50
CA GLN A 7 -12.05 13.02 2.57
C GLN A 7 -11.55 12.81 1.14
N TRP A 8 -10.23 12.85 0.96
CA TRP A 8 -9.59 12.65 -0.35
C TRP A 8 -9.98 11.30 -0.98
N TYR A 9 -10.05 10.23 -0.20
CA TYR A 9 -10.39 8.89 -0.66
C TYR A 9 -11.82 8.83 -1.22
N ARG A 10 -12.77 9.50 -0.55
CA ARG A 10 -14.14 9.62 -1.05
C ARG A 10 -14.22 10.45 -2.33
N GLU A 11 -13.51 11.57 -2.39
CA GLU A 11 -13.49 12.46 -3.56
C GLU A 11 -12.85 11.81 -4.79
N HIS A 12 -11.93 10.87 -4.60
CA HIS A 12 -11.19 10.24 -5.69
C HIS A 12 -11.64 8.79 -5.99
N GLY A 13 -12.91 8.49 -5.72
CA GLY A 13 -13.56 7.25 -6.16
C GLY A 13 -13.20 6.00 -5.34
N GLY A 14 -12.85 6.17 -4.07
CA GLY A 14 -12.63 5.07 -3.13
C GLY A 14 -13.82 4.11 -3.09
N LYS A 15 -13.55 2.83 -3.36
CA LYS A 15 -14.59 1.80 -3.54
C LYS A 15 -14.97 1.05 -2.26
N CYS A 16 -14.08 1.09 -1.26
CA CYS A 16 -14.25 0.39 0.00
C CYS A 16 -14.78 1.32 1.09
N ASP A 17 -15.31 0.74 2.17
CA ASP A 17 -15.66 1.50 3.37
C ASP A 17 -14.42 2.24 3.88
N SER A 18 -14.49 3.57 3.84
CA SER A 18 -13.39 4.44 4.26
C SER A 18 -12.94 4.20 5.71
N LYS A 19 -13.83 3.77 6.60
CA LYS A 19 -13.49 3.46 7.99
C LYS A 19 -12.64 2.19 8.07
N LEU A 20 -13.02 1.16 7.33
CA LEU A 20 -12.26 -0.09 7.25
C LEU A 20 -10.87 0.13 6.64
N VAL A 21 -10.78 0.94 5.58
CA VAL A 21 -9.49 1.32 4.96
C VAL A 21 -8.59 2.02 5.97
N LEU A 22 -9.13 2.94 6.78
CA LEU A 22 -8.37 3.63 7.83
C LEU A 22 -7.87 2.68 8.92
N GLU A 23 -8.71 1.74 9.37
CA GLU A 23 -8.33 0.72 10.35
C GLU A 23 -7.19 -0.15 9.81
N GLN A 24 -7.28 -0.59 8.56
CA GLN A 24 -6.26 -1.38 7.88
C GLN A 24 -4.94 -0.62 7.72
N LEU A 25 -4.99 0.63 7.27
CA LEU A 25 -3.80 1.49 7.17
C LEU A 25 -3.17 1.74 8.54
N THR A 26 -3.97 1.93 9.59
CA THR A 26 -3.49 2.10 10.95
C THR A 26 -2.74 0.85 11.44
N GLY A 27 -3.32 -0.33 11.22
CA GLY A 27 -2.66 -1.60 11.55
C GLY A 27 -1.34 -1.79 10.80
N PHE A 28 -1.35 -1.50 9.49
CA PHE A 28 -0.14 -1.53 8.68
C PHE A 28 0.92 -0.56 9.18
N TYR A 29 0.57 0.68 9.52
CA TYR A 29 1.53 1.66 10.03
C TYR A 29 2.10 1.30 11.38
N ASN A 30 1.32 0.68 12.26
CA ASN A 30 1.84 0.18 13.53
C ASN A 30 2.89 -0.91 13.29
N ALA A 31 2.61 -1.88 12.41
CA ALA A 31 3.60 -2.90 12.04
C ALA A 31 4.81 -2.28 11.33
N TYR A 32 4.56 -1.33 10.43
CA TYR A 32 5.58 -0.59 9.71
C TYR A 32 6.42 0.24 10.65
N ALA A 33 5.93 0.78 11.76
CA ALA A 33 6.74 1.54 12.71
C ALA A 33 7.58 0.65 13.64
N LEU A 34 7.12 -0.57 13.93
CA LEU A 34 7.76 -1.50 14.88
C LEU A 34 9.00 -2.22 14.34
N ALA A 35 9.21 -2.26 13.02
CA ALA A 35 10.38 -2.94 12.46
C ALA A 35 11.73 -2.24 12.80
N ARG A 36 12.79 -3.04 12.89
CA ARG A 36 14.07 -2.80 13.60
C ARG A 36 14.97 -1.66 13.09
N ARG A 37 14.53 -0.78 12.18
CA ARG A 37 15.32 0.33 11.64
C ARG A 37 14.76 1.71 12.07
N PRO A 38 15.64 2.72 12.31
CA PRO A 38 15.26 4.06 12.76
C PRO A 38 14.23 4.74 11.84
N PRO A 39 13.52 5.77 12.33
CA PRO A 39 12.12 5.95 12.00
C PRO A 39 11.92 6.42 10.57
N SER A 40 11.51 5.50 9.71
CA SER A 40 10.87 5.85 8.45
C SER A 40 9.46 6.36 8.78
N THR A 41 9.19 7.62 8.48
CA THR A 41 7.84 8.18 8.64
C THR A 41 6.91 7.60 7.58
N VAL A 42 5.61 7.54 7.87
CA VAL A 42 4.62 7.13 6.85
C VAL A 42 4.58 8.07 5.65
N THR A 43 5.14 9.28 5.78
CA THR A 43 5.30 10.28 4.72
C THR A 43 6.57 10.10 3.89
N ALA A 44 7.47 9.21 4.30
CA ALA A 44 8.70 8.84 3.60
C ALA A 44 8.97 7.35 3.82
N MET A 45 8.08 6.50 3.31
CA MET A 45 8.26 5.06 3.42
C MET A 45 9.51 4.62 2.65
N ASP A 46 10.29 3.76 3.31
CA ASP A 46 11.47 3.10 2.78
C ASP A 46 11.01 1.98 1.83
N PRO A 47 11.36 2.04 0.53
CA PRO A 47 10.97 1.02 -0.44
C PRO A 47 11.41 -0.39 -0.05
N ASP A 48 12.63 -0.57 0.47
CA ASP A 48 13.14 -1.90 0.83
C ASP A 48 12.30 -2.53 1.94
N ARG A 49 11.94 -1.72 2.94
CA ARG A 49 11.08 -2.14 4.06
C ARG A 49 9.66 -2.46 3.59
N LEU A 50 9.13 -1.64 2.68
CA LEU A 50 7.82 -1.87 2.09
C LEU A 50 7.79 -3.19 1.32
N LEU A 51 8.85 -3.49 0.56
CA LEU A 51 9.02 -4.75 -0.14
C LEU A 51 9.05 -5.93 0.82
N GLU A 52 9.90 -5.89 1.86
CA GLU A 52 9.97 -6.95 2.87
C GLU A 52 8.62 -7.24 3.52
N MET A 53 7.89 -6.18 3.91
CA MET A 53 6.57 -6.32 4.53
C MET A 53 5.53 -6.89 3.56
N MET A 54 5.50 -6.41 2.32
CA MET A 54 4.55 -6.91 1.32
C MET A 54 4.87 -8.36 0.94
N ALA A 55 6.13 -8.72 0.75
CA ALA A 55 6.55 -10.08 0.46
C ALA A 55 6.21 -11.04 1.62
N GLY A 56 6.47 -10.63 2.85
CA GLY A 56 6.09 -11.41 4.04
C GLY A 56 4.58 -11.60 4.15
N LEU A 57 3.80 -10.54 3.96
CA LEU A 57 2.33 -10.62 3.98
C LEU A 57 1.78 -11.46 2.83
N PHE A 58 2.38 -11.37 1.65
CA PHE A 58 1.97 -12.13 0.47
C PHE A 58 2.20 -13.63 0.66
N ALA A 59 3.37 -14.00 1.20
CA ALA A 59 3.72 -15.38 1.47
C ALA A 59 2.77 -16.06 2.47
N VAL A 60 2.29 -15.32 3.48
CA VAL A 60 1.37 -15.88 4.49
C VAL A 60 -0.10 -15.74 4.11
N HIS A 61 -0.48 -14.67 3.41
CA HIS A 61 -1.87 -14.36 3.08
C HIS A 61 -1.99 -13.41 1.88
N GLN A 62 -1.80 -13.94 0.66
CA GLN A 62 -1.86 -13.21 -0.61
C GLN A 62 -3.01 -12.20 -0.71
N LYS A 63 -4.27 -12.59 -0.45
CA LYS A 63 -5.42 -11.66 -0.55
C LYS A 63 -5.32 -10.46 0.39
N CYS A 64 -4.72 -10.63 1.56
CA CYS A 64 -4.51 -9.54 2.52
C CYS A 64 -3.37 -8.65 2.07
N ALA A 65 -2.32 -9.20 1.46
CA ALA A 65 -1.25 -8.43 0.85
C ALA A 65 -1.77 -7.53 -0.26
N VAL A 66 -2.64 -8.03 -1.13
CA VAL A 66 -3.24 -7.28 -2.23
C VAL A 66 -4.15 -6.17 -1.72
N LEU A 67 -5.02 -6.47 -0.76
CA LEU A 67 -5.88 -5.47 -0.13
C LEU A 67 -5.05 -4.37 0.54
N MET A 68 -4.02 -4.77 1.29
CA MET A 68 -3.14 -3.81 1.95
C MET A 68 -2.35 -2.97 0.95
N ALA A 69 -1.78 -3.60 -0.09
CA ALA A 69 -1.02 -2.92 -1.13
C ALA A 69 -1.89 -1.90 -1.86
N THR A 70 -3.16 -2.23 -2.13
CA THR A 70 -4.12 -1.29 -2.73
C THR A 70 -4.35 -0.08 -1.85
N ASN A 71 -4.62 -0.28 -0.56
CA ASN A 71 -4.86 0.81 0.38
C ASN A 71 -3.62 1.71 0.56
N VAL A 72 -2.44 1.10 0.70
CA VAL A 72 -1.17 1.85 0.83
C VAL A 72 -0.86 2.59 -0.47
N TYR A 73 -1.15 2.00 -1.63
CA TYR A 73 -0.98 2.65 -2.93
C TYR A 73 -1.80 3.93 -3.05
N ASP A 74 -3.06 3.87 -2.64
CA ASP A 74 -3.95 5.04 -2.61
C ASP A 74 -3.49 6.08 -1.57
N PHE A 75 -3.01 5.65 -0.41
CA PHE A 75 -2.43 6.56 0.57
C PHE A 75 -1.18 7.27 0.04
N LEU A 76 -0.29 6.57 -0.66
CA LEU A 76 0.86 7.22 -1.30
C LEU A 76 0.40 8.22 -2.36
N ARG A 77 -0.66 7.92 -3.14
CA ARG A 77 -1.24 8.88 -4.08
C ARG A 77 -1.72 10.13 -3.34
N PHE A 78 -2.48 9.97 -2.26
CA PHE A 78 -2.91 11.09 -1.41
C PHE A 78 -1.73 11.94 -0.92
N LEU A 79 -0.66 11.32 -0.43
CA LEU A 79 0.51 12.06 0.03
C LEU A 79 1.17 12.87 -1.10
N ARG A 80 1.18 12.34 -2.32
CA ARG A 80 1.72 13.05 -3.49
C ARG A 80 0.81 14.20 -3.90
N ASP A 81 -0.48 13.95 -4.06
CA ASP A 81 -1.48 14.92 -4.50
C ASP A 81 -1.59 16.10 -3.54
N THR A 82 -1.40 15.85 -2.24
CA THR A 82 -1.45 16.89 -1.20
C THR A 82 -0.08 17.44 -0.80
N GLN A 83 0.98 17.11 -1.53
CA GLN A 83 2.38 17.53 -1.25
C GLN A 83 2.86 17.19 0.17
N ARG A 84 2.35 16.08 0.74
CA ARG A 84 2.70 15.57 2.08
C ARG A 84 3.76 14.46 2.05
N TRP A 85 4.18 14.01 0.87
CA TRP A 85 5.33 13.11 0.74
C TRP A 85 6.62 13.84 1.10
N SER A 86 7.31 13.38 2.13
CA SER A 86 8.56 13.95 2.64
C SER A 86 9.80 13.17 2.21
N GLY A 87 9.65 12.03 1.51
CA GLY A 87 10.76 11.29 0.92
C GLY A 87 11.24 11.91 -0.39
N SER A 88 12.27 11.32 -0.99
CA SER A 88 12.72 11.71 -2.33
C SER A 88 11.67 11.36 -3.41
N PRO A 89 11.68 12.03 -4.58
CA PRO A 89 10.88 11.59 -5.73
C PRO A 89 11.17 10.15 -6.15
N ALA A 90 12.44 9.72 -6.08
CA ALA A 90 12.85 8.36 -6.41
C ALA A 90 12.22 7.32 -5.48
N SER A 91 12.33 7.52 -4.16
CA SER A 91 11.76 6.60 -3.16
C SER A 91 10.24 6.45 -3.29
N TYR A 92 9.54 7.51 -3.71
CA TYR A 92 8.11 7.41 -4.00
C TYR A 92 7.80 6.53 -5.19
N VAL A 93 8.53 6.71 -6.30
CA VAL A 93 8.33 5.92 -7.52
C VAL A 93 8.58 4.45 -7.24
N GLU A 94 9.63 4.15 -6.48
CA GLU A 94 10.01 2.79 -6.10
C GLU A 94 8.97 2.16 -5.18
N ALA A 95 8.55 2.86 -4.11
CA ALA A 95 7.49 2.39 -3.22
C ALA A 95 6.17 2.13 -3.97
N ARG A 96 5.82 3.00 -4.93
CA ARG A 96 4.65 2.82 -5.80
C ARG A 96 4.79 1.61 -6.73
N ALA A 97 5.99 1.34 -7.24
CA ALA A 97 6.25 0.19 -8.10
C ALA A 97 6.09 -1.13 -7.33
N ILE A 98 6.59 -1.21 -6.09
CA ILE A 98 6.45 -2.39 -5.21
C ILE A 98 4.98 -2.70 -4.96
N LEU A 99 4.20 -1.70 -4.55
CA LEU A 99 2.77 -1.87 -4.28
C LEU A 99 2.01 -2.29 -5.54
N ARG A 100 2.38 -1.71 -6.68
CA ARG A 100 1.81 -2.09 -7.97
C ARG A 100 2.13 -3.55 -8.31
N ALA A 101 3.36 -4.01 -8.11
CA ALA A 101 3.75 -5.40 -8.37
C ALA A 101 2.85 -6.37 -7.59
N VAL A 102 2.64 -6.14 -6.30
CA VAL A 102 1.79 -6.97 -5.43
C VAL A 102 0.33 -7.03 -5.93
N VAL A 103 -0.22 -5.89 -6.36
CA VAL A 103 -1.59 -5.81 -6.89
C VAL A 103 -1.72 -6.53 -8.25
N PHE A 104 -0.71 -6.42 -9.11
CA PHE A 104 -0.74 -7.02 -10.44
C PHE A 104 -0.39 -8.52 -10.44
N GLU A 105 0.44 -9.00 -9.53
CA GLU A 105 0.73 -10.43 -9.38
C GLU A 105 -0.53 -11.23 -9.05
N ASP A 106 -1.43 -10.67 -8.23
CA ASP A 106 -2.73 -11.30 -7.95
C ASP A 106 -3.60 -11.42 -9.21
N MET A 107 -3.62 -10.39 -10.05
CA MET A 107 -4.36 -10.43 -11.31
C MET A 107 -3.82 -11.50 -12.27
N ILE A 108 -2.51 -11.77 -12.27
CA ILE A 108 -1.92 -12.86 -13.07
C ILE A 108 -2.34 -14.22 -12.51
N THR A 109 -2.34 -14.40 -11.18
CA THR A 109 -2.78 -15.67 -10.57
C THR A 109 -4.28 -15.94 -10.70
N LEU A 110 -5.09 -14.91 -10.95
CA LEU A 110 -6.53 -15.00 -11.19
C LEU A 110 -6.89 -15.30 -12.66
N VAL A 111 -5.93 -15.21 -13.59
CA VAL A 111 -6.13 -15.73 -14.95
C VAL A 111 -6.15 -17.25 -14.85
N PRO A 112 -7.28 -17.93 -15.11
CA PRO A 112 -7.27 -19.38 -15.18
C PRO A 112 -6.29 -19.75 -16.28
N ALA A 113 -5.31 -20.61 -15.97
CA ALA A 113 -4.61 -21.34 -17.01
C ALA A 113 -5.69 -21.93 -17.92
N GLY A 114 -5.78 -21.41 -19.14
CA GLY A 114 -6.83 -21.79 -20.07
C GLY A 114 -6.87 -23.31 -20.14
N ARG A 115 -8.09 -23.87 -20.00
CA ARG A 115 -8.35 -25.27 -20.28
C ARG A 115 -7.75 -25.58 -21.66
N ALA A 116 -6.62 -26.28 -21.67
CA ALA A 116 -6.23 -27.05 -22.84
C ALA A 116 -7.16 -28.26 -22.87
N GLN A 117 -7.78 -28.43 -24.02
CA GLN A 117 -8.78 -29.43 -24.36
C GLN A 117 -8.31 -30.86 -24.11
#